data_AF-A0A2G8CXI1-F1
#
_entry.id   AF-A0A2G8CXI1-F1
#
_cell.length_a   1.000
_cell.length_b   1.000
_cell.length_c   1.000
_cell.angle_alpha   90.00
_cell.angle_beta   90.00
_cell.angle_gamma   90.00
#
_symmetry.space_group_name_H-M   'P 1'
#
loop_
_entity.id
_entity.type
_entity.pdbx_description
1 polymer ?
#
loop_
_entity_poly.entity_id
_entity_poly.type
_entity_poly.pdbx_seq_one_letter_code
_entity_poly.pdbx_strand_id
1 'polypeptide(L)'
;MGEGVHVAKRKTPEQRADEERRYALASGACTDAEFEPFFTDPNQAIRNAAALNPDASAAVLDRFADDRFWSVRVAVAEHPSTARATLLRLLEADPRKRGVVHHAARERLEADGVRFDDDGAPIGA
;
A
#
# COMPACT_ATOMS: atom_id res chain seq x y z
N MET A 1 22.82 -31.11 22.52
CA MET A 1 22.96 -29.97 23.44
C MET A 1 23.04 -28.70 22.59
N GLY A 2 22.14 -27.74 22.80
CA GLY A 2 22.17 -26.41 22.17
C GLY A 2 20.95 -26.10 21.31
N GLU A 3 19.81 -25.84 21.94
CA GLU A 3 18.64 -25.25 21.27
C GLU A 3 18.96 -23.82 20.83
N GLY A 4 18.73 -23.53 19.55
CA GLY A 4 18.75 -22.18 18.99
C GLY A 4 17.33 -21.79 18.56
N VAL A 5 16.39 -21.71 19.49
CA VAL A 5 15.10 -21.06 19.22
C VAL A 5 15.42 -19.60 18.90
N HIS A 6 15.25 -19.20 17.63
CA HIS A 6 15.19 -17.79 17.27
C HIS A 6 13.95 -17.17 17.90
N VAL A 7 14.06 -16.80 19.18
CA VAL A 7 13.11 -15.93 19.85
C VAL A 7 13.20 -14.59 19.14
N ALA A 8 12.18 -14.25 18.37
CA ALA A 8 12.00 -12.88 17.88
C ALA A 8 12.11 -11.96 19.09
N LYS A 9 13.15 -11.11 19.13
CA LYS A 9 13.40 -10.22 20.26
C LYS A 9 12.14 -9.38 20.50
N ARG A 10 11.55 -9.52 21.68
CA ARG A 10 10.37 -8.76 22.08
C ARG A 10 10.74 -7.28 22.11
N LYS A 11 9.93 -6.43 21.46
CA LYS A 11 10.13 -4.97 21.41
C LYS A 11 10.20 -4.39 22.83
N THR A 12 11.12 -3.45 23.05
CA THR A 12 11.19 -2.71 24.31
C THR A 12 10.00 -1.75 24.43
N PRO A 13 9.66 -1.27 25.64
CA PRO A 13 8.65 -0.24 25.82
C PRO A 13 8.93 1.02 24.96
N GLU A 14 10.19 1.43 24.86
CA GLU A 14 10.61 2.59 24.07
C GLU A 14 10.38 2.37 22.57
N GLN A 15 10.69 1.18 22.06
CA GLN A 15 10.43 0.83 20.65
C GLN A 15 8.94 0.81 20.32
N ARG A 16 8.10 0.32 21.24
CA ARG A 16 6.64 0.34 21.07
C ARG A 16 6.08 1.76 21.09
N ALA A 17 6.53 2.58 22.02
CA ALA A 17 6.13 3.99 22.10
C ALA A 17 6.60 4.77 20.86
N ASP A 18 7.77 4.43 20.32
CA ASP A 18 8.26 4.99 19.06
C ASP A 18 7.40 4.61 17.85
N GLU A 19 7.04 3.34 17.73
CA GLU A 19 6.12 2.87 16.69
C GLU A 19 4.74 3.52 16.81
N GLU A 20 4.21 3.66 18.02
CA GLU A 20 2.92 4.31 18.27
C GLU A 20 2.96 5.78 17.86
N ARG A 21 4.05 6.49 18.17
CA ARG A 21 4.25 7.88 17.73
C ARG A 21 4.29 7.99 16.21
N ARG A 22 5.06 7.13 15.54
CA ARG A 22 5.16 7.13 14.07
C ARG A 22 3.83 6.76 13.41
N TYR A 23 3.07 5.83 14.00
CA TYR A 23 1.72 5.49 13.56
C TYR A 23 0.77 6.70 13.65
N ALA A 24 0.81 7.44 14.77
CA ALA A 24 0.02 8.65 14.93
C ALA A 24 0.39 9.73 13.92
N LEU A 25 1.69 9.92 13.64
CA LEU A 25 2.16 10.85 12.61
C LEU A 25 1.72 10.43 11.20
N ALA A 26 1.76 9.13 10.88
CA ALA A 26 1.27 8.63 9.58
C ALA A 26 -0.23 8.85 9.40
N SER A 27 -1.00 8.62 10.46
CA SER A 27 -2.46 8.82 10.45
C SER A 27 -2.87 10.30 10.46
N GLY A 28 -1.97 11.20 10.87
CA GLY A 28 -2.21 12.64 11.00
C GLY A 28 -1.44 13.50 10.00
N ALA A 29 -0.74 12.90 9.04
CA ALA A 29 -0.08 13.63 7.96
C ALA A 29 -1.13 14.26 7.04
N CYS A 30 -0.94 15.53 6.67
CA CYS A 30 -1.89 16.30 5.85
C CYS A 30 -1.24 16.92 4.61
N THR A 31 0.09 16.83 4.48
CA THR A 31 0.86 17.34 3.34
C THR A 31 1.79 16.28 2.79
N ASP A 32 2.07 16.32 1.48
CA ASP A 32 2.98 15.36 0.82
C ASP A 32 4.35 15.23 1.53
N ALA A 33 4.88 16.34 2.06
CA ALA A 33 6.16 16.35 2.77
C ALA A 33 6.13 15.55 4.09
N GLU A 34 4.99 15.49 4.77
CA GLU A 34 4.83 14.73 6.02
C GLU A 34 4.82 13.23 5.77
N PHE A 35 4.55 12.78 4.53
CA PHE A 35 4.58 11.36 4.17
C PHE A 35 5.98 10.81 3.93
N GLU A 36 6.99 11.66 3.69
CA GLU A 36 8.36 11.23 3.35
C GLU A 36 8.95 10.16 4.28
N PRO A 37 8.87 10.29 5.62
CA PRO A 37 9.40 9.28 6.52
C PRO A 37 8.75 7.90 6.38
N PHE A 38 7.51 7.84 5.89
CA PHE A 38 6.72 6.61 5.86
C PHE A 38 6.96 5.75 4.62
N PHE A 39 7.55 6.28 3.54
CA PHE A 39 7.88 5.46 2.37
C PHE A 39 8.87 4.33 2.69
N THR A 40 9.69 4.50 3.72
CA THR A 40 10.71 3.53 4.13
C THR A 40 10.57 3.10 5.59
N ASP A 41 9.44 3.39 6.26
CA ASP A 41 9.23 2.98 7.65
C ASP A 41 9.39 1.46 7.79
N PRO A 42 10.16 0.95 8.75
CA PRO A 42 10.39 -0.50 8.87
C PRO A 42 9.12 -1.28 9.19
N ASN A 43 8.11 -0.64 9.80
CA ASN A 43 6.86 -1.26 10.19
C ASN A 43 5.82 -1.15 9.07
N GLN A 44 5.44 -2.30 8.50
CA GLN A 44 4.41 -2.39 7.48
C GLN A 44 3.08 -1.75 7.91
N ALA A 45 2.69 -1.86 9.18
CA ALA A 45 1.43 -1.29 9.66
C ALA A 45 1.41 0.24 9.57
N ILE A 46 2.57 0.89 9.76
CA ILE A 46 2.69 2.35 9.66
C ILE A 46 2.63 2.79 8.20
N ARG A 47 3.32 2.07 7.29
CA ARG A 47 3.22 2.34 5.85
C ARG A 47 1.80 2.13 5.33
N ASN A 48 1.10 1.13 5.85
CA ASN A 48 -0.31 0.89 5.53
C ASN A 48 -1.22 2.02 6.05
N ALA A 49 -0.99 2.51 7.26
CA ALA A 49 -1.73 3.66 7.80
C ALA A 49 -1.50 4.93 6.98
N ALA A 50 -0.27 5.17 6.53
CA ALA A 50 0.05 6.30 5.65
C ALA A 50 -0.65 6.19 4.29
N ALA A 51 -0.69 5.00 3.67
CA ALA A 51 -1.39 4.78 2.40
C ALA A 51 -2.93 4.86 2.50
N LEU A 52 -3.49 4.57 3.67
CA LEU A 52 -4.93 4.70 3.95
C LEU A 52 -5.34 6.12 4.39
N ASN A 53 -4.38 7.01 4.61
CA ASN A 53 -4.66 8.35 5.10
C ASN A 53 -5.43 9.13 4.02
N PRO A 54 -6.62 9.70 4.33
CA PRO A 54 -7.45 10.42 3.35
C PRO A 54 -6.76 11.62 2.69
N ASP A 55 -5.76 12.22 3.36
CA ASP A 55 -4.98 13.36 2.85
C ASP A 55 -3.80 12.90 1.97
N ALA A 56 -3.58 11.59 1.80
CA ALA A 56 -2.58 11.08 0.87
C ALA A 56 -2.96 11.47 -0.57
N SER A 57 -2.14 12.33 -1.17
CA SER A 57 -2.33 12.78 -2.55
C SER A 57 -2.07 11.65 -3.56
N ALA A 58 -2.50 11.84 -4.80
CA ALA A 58 -2.22 10.91 -5.89
C ALA A 58 -0.72 10.63 -6.07
N ALA A 59 0.15 11.64 -5.84
CA ALA A 59 1.60 11.49 -5.95
C ALA A 59 2.18 10.66 -4.81
N VAL A 60 1.69 10.86 -3.59
CA VAL A 60 2.05 10.05 -2.41
C VAL A 60 1.64 8.59 -2.62
N LEU A 61 0.41 8.36 -3.09
CA LEU A 61 -0.13 7.03 -3.36
C LEU A 61 0.63 6.31 -4.47
N ASP A 62 1.03 7.02 -5.53
CA ASP A 62 1.86 6.44 -6.60
C ASP A 62 3.20 5.92 -6.07
N ARG A 63 3.81 6.60 -5.10
CA ARG A 63 5.03 6.12 -4.44
C ARG A 63 4.77 4.92 -3.52
N PHE A 64 3.64 4.88 -2.81
CA PHE A 64 3.25 3.70 -2.02
C PHE A 64 2.88 2.49 -2.89
N ALA A 65 2.51 2.67 -4.16
CA ALA A 65 2.25 1.55 -5.07
C ALA A 65 3.49 0.67 -5.35
N ASP A 66 4.69 1.15 -5.05
CA ASP A 66 5.95 0.38 -5.12
C ASP A 66 6.29 -0.38 -3.83
N ASP A 67 5.40 -0.36 -2.82
CA ASP A 67 5.67 -1.04 -1.55
C ASP A 67 5.83 -2.56 -1.73
N ARG A 68 6.85 -3.10 -1.06
CA ARG A 68 7.16 -4.54 -1.10
C ARG A 68 6.03 -5.42 -0.54
N PHE A 69 5.16 -4.90 0.31
CA PHE A 69 4.04 -5.65 0.87
C PHE A 69 2.75 -5.36 0.10
N TRP A 70 2.08 -6.45 -0.27
CA TRP A 70 0.81 -6.38 -1.00
C TRP A 70 -0.27 -5.60 -0.25
N SER A 71 -0.29 -5.61 1.10
CA SER A 71 -1.35 -4.92 1.86
C SER A 71 -1.32 -3.40 1.65
N VAL A 72 -0.12 -2.82 1.58
CA VAL A 72 0.05 -1.38 1.33
C VAL A 72 -0.40 -1.06 -0.09
N ARG A 73 -0.07 -1.92 -1.06
CA ARG A 73 -0.52 -1.75 -2.45
C ARG A 73 -2.03 -1.94 -2.62
N VAL A 74 -2.67 -2.78 -1.81
CA VAL A 74 -4.14 -2.88 -1.74
C VAL A 74 -4.74 -1.58 -1.19
N ALA A 75 -4.19 -1.04 -0.09
CA ALA A 75 -4.63 0.25 0.44
C ALA A 75 -4.54 1.36 -0.62
N VAL A 76 -3.46 1.39 -1.42
CA VAL A 76 -3.36 2.30 -2.56
C VAL A 76 -4.46 2.04 -3.59
N ALA A 77 -4.71 0.80 -4.00
CA ALA A 77 -5.74 0.49 -4.99
C ALA A 77 -7.16 0.90 -4.54
N GLU A 78 -7.46 0.76 -3.25
CA GLU A 78 -8.76 1.09 -2.67
C GLU A 78 -8.93 2.59 -2.37
N HIS A 79 -7.84 3.36 -2.36
CA HIS A 79 -7.89 4.77 -1.97
C HIS A 79 -8.59 5.64 -3.03
N PRO A 80 -9.52 6.53 -2.64
CA PRO A 80 -10.30 7.34 -3.59
C PRO A 80 -9.44 8.29 -4.42
N SER A 81 -8.35 8.81 -3.84
CA SER A 81 -7.42 9.76 -4.50
C SER A 81 -6.39 9.08 -5.42
N THR A 82 -6.40 7.75 -5.54
CA THR A 82 -5.43 7.04 -6.39
C THR A 82 -5.69 7.33 -7.87
N ALA A 83 -4.65 7.76 -8.57
CA ALA A 83 -4.75 8.05 -9.99
C ALA A 83 -4.96 6.77 -10.82
N ARG A 84 -5.73 6.88 -11.90
CA ARG A 84 -5.95 5.79 -12.87
C ARG A 84 -4.66 5.18 -13.38
N ALA A 85 -3.63 5.98 -13.66
CA ALA A 85 -2.34 5.49 -14.11
C ALA A 85 -1.66 4.56 -13.09
N THR A 86 -1.75 4.89 -11.80
CA THR A 86 -1.25 4.05 -10.71
C THR A 86 -2.05 2.75 -10.61
N LEU A 87 -3.38 2.80 -10.71
CA LEU A 87 -4.23 1.60 -10.73
C LEU A 87 -3.89 0.66 -11.90
N LEU A 88 -3.68 1.21 -13.10
CA LEU A 88 -3.29 0.41 -14.27
C LEU A 88 -1.94 -0.29 -14.06
N ARG A 89 -0.98 0.38 -13.39
CA ARG A 89 0.33 -0.20 -13.05
C ARG A 89 0.25 -1.32 -12.00
N LEU A 90 -0.80 -1.32 -11.17
CA LEU A 90 -1.06 -2.39 -10.19
C LEU A 90 -1.68 -3.65 -10.80
N LEU A 91 -2.08 -3.63 -12.08
CA LEU A 91 -2.59 -4.81 -12.78
C LEU A 91 -1.44 -5.76 -13.16
N GLU A 92 -1.62 -7.04 -12.82
CA GLU A 92 -0.77 -8.13 -13.32
C GLU A 92 -1.24 -8.65 -14.69
N ALA A 93 -0.31 -8.71 -15.64
CA ALA A 93 -0.53 -9.17 -17.00
C ALA A 93 -0.66 -10.69 -17.09
N ASP A 94 0.15 -11.45 -16.33
CA ASP A 94 0.10 -12.92 -16.31
C ASP A 94 -1.10 -13.40 -15.46
N PRO A 95 -2.13 -14.04 -16.04
CA PRO A 95 -3.30 -14.50 -15.31
C PRO A 95 -2.97 -15.40 -14.11
N ARG A 96 -1.84 -16.12 -14.15
CA ARG A 96 -1.39 -17.03 -13.08
C ARG A 96 -0.82 -16.29 -11.86
N LYS A 97 -0.44 -15.04 -12.01
CA LYS A 97 0.15 -14.19 -10.96
C LYS A 97 -0.85 -13.17 -10.40
N ARG A 98 -2.05 -13.09 -10.96
CA ARG A 98 -3.12 -12.21 -10.47
C ARG A 98 -3.42 -12.57 -9.02
N GLY A 99 -3.27 -11.58 -8.15
CA GLY A 99 -3.52 -11.70 -6.73
C GLY A 99 -4.38 -10.55 -6.22
N VAL A 100 -4.47 -10.42 -4.90
CA VAL A 100 -5.31 -9.43 -4.22
C VAL A 100 -5.11 -7.99 -4.71
N VAL A 101 -3.87 -7.59 -5.03
CA VAL A 101 -3.56 -6.25 -5.55
C VAL A 101 -4.16 -6.04 -6.95
N HIS A 102 -4.06 -7.03 -7.85
CA HIS A 102 -4.66 -6.96 -9.18
C HIS A 102 -6.18 -6.83 -9.06
N HIS A 103 -6.82 -7.63 -8.19
CA HIS A 103 -8.27 -7.60 -8.03
C HIS A 103 -8.76 -6.27 -7.47
N ALA A 104 -8.11 -5.72 -6.43
CA ALA A 104 -8.47 -4.42 -5.88
C ALA A 104 -8.32 -3.30 -6.94
N ALA A 105 -7.21 -3.30 -7.69
CA ALA A 105 -6.99 -2.32 -8.75
C ALA A 105 -8.02 -2.45 -9.88
N ARG A 106 -8.33 -3.69 -10.28
CA ARG A 106 -9.35 -3.97 -11.30
C ARG A 106 -10.73 -3.51 -10.86
N GLU A 107 -11.15 -3.85 -9.64
CA GLU A 107 -12.46 -3.45 -9.11
C GLU A 107 -12.59 -1.92 -9.09
N ARG A 108 -11.55 -1.22 -8.62
CA ARG A 108 -11.50 0.25 -8.62
C ARG A 108 -11.60 0.82 -10.04
N LEU A 109 -10.90 0.24 -11.01
CA LEU A 109 -10.94 0.64 -12.42
C LEU A 109 -12.31 0.37 -13.06
N GLU A 110 -12.93 -0.78 -12.77
CA GLU A 110 -14.28 -1.11 -13.24
C GLU A 110 -15.31 -0.12 -12.67
N ALA A 111 -15.17 0.28 -11.39
CA ALA A 111 -15.97 1.33 -10.78
C ALA A 111 -15.78 2.71 -11.44
N ASP A 112 -14.58 3.00 -11.96
CA ASP A 112 -14.29 4.18 -12.80
C ASP A 112 -14.74 4.04 -14.26
N GLY A 113 -15.42 2.95 -14.61
CA GLY A 113 -15.97 2.68 -15.94
C GLY A 113 -14.96 2.09 -16.94
N VAL A 114 -13.80 1.63 -16.47
CA VAL A 114 -12.85 0.87 -17.32
C VAL A 114 -13.44 -0.50 -17.62
N ARG A 115 -13.41 -0.88 -18.90
CA ARG A 115 -13.82 -2.21 -19.35
C ARG A 115 -12.60 -3.08 -19.54
N PHE A 116 -12.80 -4.39 -19.45
CA PHE A 116 -11.76 -5.39 -19.66
C PHE A 116 -12.23 -6.40 -20.69
N ASP A 117 -11.30 -6.92 -21.49
CA ASP A 117 -11.56 -7.99 -22.46
C ASP A 117 -11.62 -9.38 -21.79
N ASP A 118 -11.83 -10.41 -22.60
CA ASP A 118 -11.92 -11.80 -22.16
C ASP A 118 -10.61 -12.31 -21.53
N ASP A 119 -9.47 -11.74 -21.93
CA ASP A 119 -8.16 -12.03 -21.34
C ASP A 119 -7.94 -11.28 -20.01
N GLY A 120 -8.83 -10.34 -19.69
CA GLY A 120 -8.79 -9.51 -18.51
C GLY A 120 -7.81 -8.34 -18.61
N ALA A 121 -7.45 -7.91 -19.82
CA ALA A 121 -6.70 -6.69 -20.08
C ALA A 121 -7.64 -5.47 -20.20
N PRO A 122 -7.23 -4.28 -19.75
CA PRO A 122 -8.08 -3.08 -19.81
C PRO A 122 -8.22 -2.58 -21.26
N ILE A 123 -9.46 -2.30 -21.67
CA ILE A 123 -9.82 -1.80 -23.00
C ILE A 123 -9.83 -0.26 -22.99
N GLY A 124 -9.07 0.35 -23.89
CA GLY A 124 -9.06 1.81 -24.07
C GLY A 124 -8.50 2.57 -22.88
N ALA A 125 -7.58 1.96 -22.13
CA ALA A 125 -6.87 2.56 -21.01
C ALA A 125 -5.57 3.25 -21.42
#